data_AF-A0A6A5TIC9-F1
#
_entry.id   AF-A0A6A5TIC9-F1
#
_cell.length_a   1.000
_cell.length_b   1.000
_cell.length_c   1.000
_cell.angle_alpha   90.00
_cell.angle_beta   90.00
_cell.angle_gamma   90.00
#
_symmetry.space_group_name_H-M   'P 1'
#
loop_
_entity.id
_entity.type
_entity.pdbx_description
1 polymer ?
#
loop_
_entity_poly.entity_id
_entity_poly.type
_entity_poly.pdbx_seq_one_letter_code
_entity_poly.pdbx_strand_id
1 'polypeptide(L)'
;VALGARTVFADCESFGMDFQNKGSYFQNSLSNENFTFVSQFDGCNPDVAFNVFVDSNGDQVLCSDTQLTPDDTNQVSTCPEAKSSLTSGDYSIVIFSNNGNSDPIAFQRDFALSVGPQSTSTHTPTVTV
;
A
#
# COMPACT_ATOMS: atom_id res chain seq x y z
N VAL A 1 -39.85 -2.47 23.68
CA VAL A 1 -38.94 -3.30 22.86
C VAL A 1 -38.87 -2.67 21.49
N ALA A 2 -37.80 -1.92 21.21
CA ALA A 2 -37.51 -1.42 19.87
C ALA A 2 -36.21 -2.10 19.44
N LEU A 3 -36.32 -3.11 18.57
CA LEU A 3 -35.17 -3.66 17.86
C LEU A 3 -34.73 -2.60 16.85
N GLY A 4 -33.72 -1.81 17.20
CA GLY A 4 -32.99 -1.00 16.24
C GLY A 4 -32.26 -1.95 15.30
N ALA A 5 -32.66 -1.96 14.03
CA ALA A 5 -31.93 -2.68 12.98
C ALA A 5 -30.48 -2.18 12.99
N ARG A 6 -29.54 -3.06 13.36
CA ARG A 6 -28.12 -2.86 13.03
C ARG A 6 -28.03 -3.04 11.52
N THR A 7 -27.96 -1.94 10.78
CA THR A 7 -27.35 -1.98 9.46
C THR A 7 -25.93 -2.49 9.66
N VAL A 8 -25.66 -3.71 9.20
CA VAL A 8 -24.28 -4.19 9.06
C VAL A 8 -23.73 -3.40 7.88
N PHE A 9 -23.15 -2.23 8.15
CA PHE A 9 -22.11 -1.74 7.27
C PHE A 9 -20.98 -2.76 7.37
N ALA A 10 -20.43 -3.21 6.24
CA ALA A 10 -19.11 -3.81 6.31
C ALA A 10 -18.21 -2.78 7.02
N ASP A 11 -17.47 -3.21 8.04
CA ASP A 11 -16.43 -2.34 8.60
C ASP A 11 -15.52 -1.97 7.42
N CYS A 12 -15.23 -0.68 7.22
CA CYS A 12 -14.35 -0.27 6.13
C CYS A 12 -13.00 -0.99 6.31
N GLU A 13 -12.53 -1.67 5.28
CA GLU A 13 -11.27 -2.42 5.30
C GLU A 13 -10.31 -1.90 4.23
N SER A 14 -9.00 -2.15 4.43
CA SER A 14 -7.98 -1.82 3.45
C SER A 14 -7.06 -3.01 3.21
N PHE A 15 -6.83 -3.31 1.93
CA PHE A 15 -5.98 -4.41 1.48
C PHE A 15 -4.79 -3.87 0.70
N GLY A 16 -3.59 -4.26 1.12
CA GLY A 16 -2.38 -4.02 0.33
C GLY A 16 -2.27 -5.02 -0.81
N MET A 17 -2.21 -4.55 -2.05
CA MET A 17 -2.12 -5.43 -3.22
C MET A 17 -0.70 -5.80 -3.59
N ASP A 18 0.24 -4.88 -3.38
CA ASP A 18 1.67 -5.05 -3.64
C ASP A 18 2.47 -5.26 -2.36
N PHE A 19 2.19 -4.49 -1.30
CA PHE A 19 2.82 -4.63 0.00
C PHE A 19 1.78 -5.08 1.04
N GLN A 20 1.88 -6.33 1.49
CA GLN A 20 1.02 -6.88 2.52
C GLN A 20 1.71 -6.77 3.89
N ASN A 21 0.88 -6.72 4.94
CA ASN A 21 1.39 -6.66 6.30
C ASN A 21 2.25 -7.90 6.60
N LYS A 22 3.42 -7.66 7.19
CA LYS A 22 4.51 -8.60 7.48
C LYS A 22 5.13 -9.28 6.24
N GLY A 23 4.87 -8.75 5.05
CA GLY A 23 5.49 -9.24 3.80
C GLY A 23 6.95 -8.81 3.67
N SER A 24 7.65 -9.42 2.71
CA SER A 24 9.02 -9.06 2.34
C SER A 24 9.12 -8.95 0.82
N TYR A 25 9.62 -7.81 0.34
CA TYR A 25 9.57 -7.44 -1.08
C TYR A 25 10.92 -6.94 -1.58
N PHE A 26 11.19 -7.12 -2.86
CA PHE A 26 12.41 -6.62 -3.49
C PHE A 26 12.17 -5.28 -4.18
N GLN A 27 13.10 -4.33 -4.01
CA GLN A 27 13.13 -3.08 -4.77
C GLN A 27 14.43 -2.94 -5.55
N ASN A 28 14.29 -2.51 -6.80
CA ASN A 28 15.44 -2.30 -7.68
C ASN A 28 16.13 -0.98 -7.35
N SER A 29 17.34 -1.05 -6.80
CA SER A 29 18.14 0.11 -6.42
C SER A 29 18.59 0.96 -7.62
N LEU A 30 18.46 0.44 -8.85
CA LEU A 30 18.82 1.15 -10.09
C LEU A 30 17.64 1.92 -10.70
N SER A 31 16.44 1.82 -10.14
CA SER A 31 15.28 2.56 -10.62
C SER A 31 15.18 3.93 -9.93
N ASN A 32 15.12 5.00 -10.72
CA ASN A 32 14.86 6.36 -10.23
C ASN A 32 13.36 6.71 -10.27
N GLU A 33 12.49 5.75 -10.53
CA GLU A 33 11.05 5.97 -10.41
C GLU A 33 10.68 6.17 -8.95
N ASN A 34 9.64 6.96 -8.72
CA ASN A 34 9.07 7.13 -7.41
C ASN A 34 8.55 5.81 -6.85
N PHE A 35 8.68 5.62 -5.55
CA PHE A 35 8.04 4.53 -4.84
C PHE A 35 6.52 4.69 -4.93
N THR A 36 5.84 3.61 -5.29
CA THR A 36 4.39 3.56 -5.41
C THR A 36 3.89 2.35 -4.66
N PHE A 37 2.72 2.48 -4.05
CA PHE A 37 2.01 1.34 -3.49
C PHE A 37 0.55 1.32 -3.92
N VAL A 38 -0.06 0.14 -3.87
CA VAL A 38 -1.45 -0.10 -4.27
C VAL A 38 -2.24 -0.60 -3.07
N SER A 39 -3.38 0.06 -2.86
CA SER A 39 -4.40 -0.35 -1.90
C SER A 39 -5.73 -0.59 -2.59
N GLN A 40 -6.51 -1.52 -2.06
CA GLN A 40 -7.94 -1.61 -2.28
C GLN A 40 -8.66 -1.32 -0.98
N PHE A 41 -9.89 -0.84 -1.10
CA PHE A 41 -10.78 -0.55 0.02
C PHE A 41 -12.11 -1.26 -0.23
N ASP A 42 -12.79 -1.66 0.84
CA ASP A 42 -14.11 -2.30 0.79
C ASP A 42 -14.96 -1.82 1.97
N GLY A 43 -16.25 -1.59 1.74
CA GLY A 43 -17.19 -1.14 2.78
C GLY A 43 -17.02 0.32 3.22
N CYS A 44 -16.26 1.13 2.49
CA CYS A 44 -15.93 2.50 2.88
C CYS A 44 -16.92 3.53 2.32
N ASN A 45 -17.04 4.68 2.99
CA ASN A 45 -17.81 5.80 2.47
C ASN A 45 -16.98 6.63 1.48
N PRO A 46 -17.61 7.35 0.54
CA PRO A 46 -16.90 8.23 -0.39
C PRO A 46 -16.11 9.32 0.34
N ASP A 47 -14.78 9.18 0.33
CA ASP A 47 -13.82 10.13 0.87
C ASP A 47 -12.42 9.85 0.29
N VAL A 48 -11.46 10.69 0.64
CA VAL A 48 -10.05 10.51 0.34
C VAL A 48 -9.30 9.93 1.55
N ALA A 49 -8.32 9.09 1.27
CA ALA A 49 -7.38 8.58 2.24
C ALA A 49 -6.03 9.27 2.07
N PHE A 50 -5.48 9.74 3.19
CA PHE A 50 -4.13 10.28 3.29
C PHE A 50 -3.16 9.13 3.54
N ASN A 51 -2.06 9.16 2.80
CA ASN A 51 -1.14 8.04 2.66
C ASN A 51 0.24 8.46 3.16
N VAL A 52 0.72 7.84 4.23
CA VAL A 52 2.04 8.13 4.80
C VAL A 52 2.94 6.91 4.66
N PHE A 53 4.08 7.10 4.01
CA PHE A 53 5.15 6.13 3.96
C PHE A 53 6.15 6.43 5.09
N VAL A 54 6.48 5.40 5.85
CA VAL A 54 7.46 5.46 6.95
C VAL A 54 8.67 4.65 6.51
N ASP A 55 9.82 5.33 6.46
CA ASP A 55 11.07 4.71 6.05
C ASP A 55 11.68 3.82 7.15
N SER A 56 12.81 3.18 6.84
CA SER A 56 13.52 2.31 7.79
C SER A 56 14.21 3.02 8.96
N ASN A 57 14.34 4.34 8.90
CA ASN A 57 14.83 5.17 9.99
C ASN A 57 13.67 5.71 10.87
N GLY A 58 12.42 5.53 10.43
CA GLY A 58 11.23 6.08 11.06
C GLY A 58 10.81 7.46 10.55
N ASP A 59 11.47 7.98 9.50
CA ASP A 59 11.10 9.24 8.86
C ASP A 59 9.81 9.06 8.05
N GLN A 60 8.93 10.05 8.13
CA GLN A 60 7.59 9.99 7.56
C GLN A 60 7.46 10.93 6.38
N VAL A 61 6.90 10.42 5.29
CA VAL A 61 6.64 11.20 4.08
C VAL A 61 5.21 11.01 3.61
N LEU A 62 4.56 12.12 3.30
CA LEU A 62 3.21 12.11 2.73
C LEU A 62 3.30 11.77 1.24
N CYS A 63 2.57 10.74 0.83
CA CYS A 63 2.40 10.32 -0.54
C CYS A 63 1.08 10.87 -1.10
N SER A 64 0.79 10.64 -2.39
CA SER A 64 -0.45 11.10 -2.99
C SER A 64 -1.69 10.44 -2.36
N ASP A 65 -2.77 11.18 -2.25
CA ASP A 65 -4.05 10.67 -1.72
C ASP A 65 -4.67 9.61 -2.65
N THR A 66 -5.50 8.74 -2.06
CA THR A 66 -6.25 7.69 -2.77
C THR A 66 -7.73 7.78 -2.45
N GLN A 67 -8.60 7.39 -3.38
CA GLN A 67 -10.05 7.36 -3.13
C GLN A 67 -10.42 6.11 -2.31
N LEU A 68 -11.34 6.23 -1.35
CA LEU A 68 -11.87 5.08 -0.62
C LEU A 68 -12.92 4.28 -1.39
N THR A 69 -13.41 4.83 -2.51
CA THR A 69 -14.43 4.21 -3.36
C THR A 69 -14.05 4.37 -4.83
N PRO A 70 -14.55 3.51 -5.75
CA PRO A 70 -15.39 2.34 -5.49
C PRO A 70 -14.63 1.19 -4.83
N ASP A 71 -15.38 0.28 -4.20
CA ASP A 71 -14.84 -0.92 -3.57
C ASP A 71 -14.05 -1.78 -4.56
N ASP A 72 -13.13 -2.59 -4.05
CA ASP A 72 -12.32 -3.56 -4.79
C ASP A 72 -11.54 -2.97 -5.99
N THR A 73 -11.34 -1.66 -6.00
CA THR A 73 -10.67 -0.94 -7.07
C THR A 73 -9.26 -0.55 -6.66
N ASN A 74 -8.27 -0.90 -7.49
CA ASN A 74 -6.87 -0.56 -7.24
C ASN A 74 -6.68 0.96 -7.21
N GLN A 75 -6.24 1.45 -6.05
CA GLN A 75 -5.85 2.83 -5.85
C GLN A 75 -4.34 2.91 -5.68
N VAL A 76 -3.68 3.70 -6.52
CA VAL A 76 -2.23 3.86 -6.50
C VAL A 76 -1.88 5.13 -5.74
N SER A 77 -1.02 5.01 -4.73
CA SER A 77 -0.37 6.14 -4.09
C SER A 77 1.08 6.24 -4.57
N THR A 78 1.54 7.46 -4.86
CA THR A 78 2.90 7.76 -5.28
C THR A 78 3.59 8.62 -4.22
N CYS A 79 4.74 8.17 -3.75
CA CYS A 79 5.56 8.87 -2.77
C CYS A 79 6.65 9.70 -3.48
N PRO A 80 7.17 10.79 -2.88
CA PRO A 80 8.25 11.58 -3.50
C PRO A 80 9.60 10.86 -3.48
N GLU A 81 9.78 9.84 -2.63
CA GLU A 81 10.98 9.02 -2.54
C GLU A 81 11.19 8.22 -3.82
N ALA A 82 12.42 8.22 -4.33
CA ALA A 82 12.82 7.40 -5.47
C ALA A 82 13.15 5.97 -4.99
N LYS A 83 12.88 4.96 -5.82
CA LYS A 83 13.24 3.57 -5.49
C LYS A 83 14.74 3.39 -5.26
N SER A 84 15.57 4.23 -5.87
CA SER A 84 17.03 4.27 -5.71
C SER A 84 17.51 4.91 -4.41
N SER A 85 16.68 5.69 -3.70
CA SER A 85 17.01 6.22 -2.37
C SER A 85 16.69 5.22 -1.25
N LEU A 86 15.90 4.17 -1.53
CA LEU A 86 15.53 3.16 -0.56
C LEU A 86 16.72 2.30 -0.13
N THR A 87 16.66 1.81 1.10
CA THR A 87 17.63 0.85 1.67
C THR A 87 16.94 -0.39 2.20
N SER A 88 17.67 -1.50 2.34
CA SER A 88 17.06 -2.71 2.93
C SER A 88 16.74 -2.48 4.40
N GLY A 89 15.52 -2.84 4.83
CA GLY A 89 15.05 -2.61 6.18
C GLY A 89 13.54 -2.81 6.33
N ASP A 90 13.03 -2.45 7.51
CA ASP A 90 11.60 -2.48 7.82
C ASP A 90 10.96 -1.14 7.43
N TYR A 91 9.76 -1.18 6.90
CA TYR A 91 9.00 -0.03 6.40
C TYR A 91 7.55 -0.15 6.83
N SER A 92 6.85 0.97 6.89
CA SER A 92 5.41 0.97 7.16
C SER A 92 4.67 1.88 6.18
N ILE A 93 3.44 1.50 5.86
CA ILE A 93 2.47 2.40 5.21
C ILE A 93 1.33 2.59 6.18
N VAL A 94 1.01 3.86 6.45
CA VAL A 94 -0.11 4.28 7.30
C VAL A 94 -1.13 5.01 6.43
N ILE A 95 -2.39 4.61 6.52
CA ILE A 95 -3.50 5.13 5.73
C ILE A 95 -4.57 5.63 6.70
N PHE A 96 -4.99 6.88 6.57
CA PHE A 96 -6.03 7.45 7.43
C PHE A 96 -7.02 8.32 6.65
N SER A 97 -8.27 8.36 7.11
CA SER A 97 -9.34 9.13 6.50
C SER A 97 -10.45 9.41 7.53
N ASN A 98 -11.22 10.47 7.29
CA ASN A 98 -12.44 10.73 8.05
C ASN A 98 -13.64 9.91 7.54
N ASN A 99 -13.44 9.08 6.50
CA ASN A 99 -14.41 8.13 5.96
C ASN A 99 -15.77 8.80 5.71
N GLY A 100 -15.77 9.99 5.10
CA GLY A 100 -16.98 10.73 4.75
C GLY A 100 -17.70 11.36 5.95
N ASN A 101 -16.97 11.70 7.02
CA ASN A 101 -17.51 12.10 8.33
C ASN A 101 -18.29 10.98 9.04
N SER A 102 -17.99 9.73 8.73
CA SER A 102 -18.47 8.53 9.46
C SER A 102 -17.42 8.11 10.50
N ASP A 103 -17.36 6.83 10.82
CA ASP A 103 -16.30 6.26 11.65
C ASP A 103 -14.94 6.38 10.95
N PRO A 104 -13.99 7.15 11.51
CA PRO A 104 -12.69 7.39 10.88
C PRO A 104 -11.87 6.11 10.83
N ILE A 105 -11.02 6.01 9.81
CA ILE A 105 -10.15 4.85 9.61
C ILE A 105 -8.69 5.18 9.84
N ALA A 106 -7.95 4.19 10.33
CA ALA A 106 -6.50 4.22 10.45
C ALA A 106 -5.98 2.80 10.25
N PHE A 107 -5.36 2.54 9.10
CA PHE A 107 -4.73 1.26 8.78
C PHE A 107 -3.22 1.42 8.75
N GLN A 108 -2.53 0.39 9.23
CA GLN A 108 -1.09 0.29 9.14
C GLN A 108 -0.71 -1.10 8.62
N ARG A 109 0.27 -1.12 7.72
CA ARG A 109 0.94 -2.35 7.29
C ARG A 109 2.43 -2.14 7.41
N ASP A 110 3.08 -3.10 8.05
CA ASP A 110 4.53 -3.14 8.21
C ASP A 110 5.08 -4.18 7.24
N PHE A 111 6.20 -3.94 6.58
CA PHE A 111 6.81 -4.87 5.64
C PHE A 111 8.31 -4.65 5.54
N ALA A 112 9.04 -5.66 5.08
CA ALA A 112 10.48 -5.55 4.85
C ALA A 112 10.77 -5.31 3.37
N LEU A 113 11.75 -4.45 3.08
CA LEU A 113 12.31 -4.29 1.75
C LEU A 113 13.72 -4.87 1.69
N SER A 114 14.01 -5.61 0.62
CA SER A 114 15.35 -5.97 0.20
C SER A 114 15.68 -5.15 -1.04
N VAL A 115 16.66 -4.26 -0.92
CA VAL A 115 17.02 -3.31 -1.97
C VAL A 115 18.37 -3.69 -2.59
N GLY A 116 18.39 -3.80 -3.92
CA GLY A 116 19.62 -4.12 -4.65
C GLY A 116 19.46 -4.00 -6.16
N PRO A 117 20.55 -4.16 -6.92
CA PRO A 117 20.47 -4.15 -8.38
C PRO A 117 19.71 -5.38 -8.87
N GLN A 118 18.76 -5.19 -9.78
CA GLN A 118 18.08 -6.31 -10.44
C GLN A 118 19.07 -7.06 -11.34
N SER A 119 19.17 -8.39 -11.18
CA SER A 119 19.93 -9.27 -12.07
C SER A 119 18.98 -10.12 -12.90
N THR A 120 19.03 -10.00 -14.23
CA THR A 120 18.25 -10.82 -15.15
C THR A 120 19.11 -11.94 -15.73
N SER A 121 18.58 -13.18 -15.72
CA SER A 121 19.20 -14.34 -16.36
C SER A 121 18.31 -14.81 -17.52
N THR A 122 18.87 -14.87 -18.72
CA THR A 122 18.16 -15.35 -19.91
C THR A 122 18.46 -16.83 -20.11
N HIS A 123 17.42 -17.67 -20.02
CA HIS A 123 17.52 -19.09 -20.33
C HIS A 123 16.92 -19.38 -21.70
N THR A 124 17.72 -19.98 -22.60
CA THR A 124 17.23 -20.49 -23.89
C THR A 124 16.96 -22.00 -23.74
N PRO A 125 15.70 -22.45 -23.67
CA PRO A 125 15.41 -23.88 -23.63
C PRO A 125 15.79 -24.52 -24.97
N THR A 126 16.60 -25.60 -24.92
CA THR A 126 16.88 -26.41 -26.10
C THR A 126 15.89 -27.57 -26.13
N VAL A 127 14.97 -27.57 -27.10
CA VAL A 127 14.08 -28.71 -27.35
C VAL A 127 14.87 -29.78 -28.08
N THR A 128 14.94 -30.98 -27.52
CA THR A 128 15.50 -32.17 -28.20
C THR A 128 14.32 -32.98 -28.72
N VAL A 129 14.32 -33.30 -30.02
CA VAL A 129 13.29 -34.12 -30.70
C VAL A 129 13.64 -35.60 -30.69
#